data_AF-A0A7Y3P2N1-F1
#
_entry.id   AF-A0A7Y3P2N1-F1
#
_cell.length_a   1.000
_cell.length_b   1.000
_cell.length_c   1.000
_cell.angle_alpha   90.00
_cell.angle_beta   90.00
_cell.angle_gamma   90.00
#
_symmetry.space_group_name_H-M   'P 1'
#
loop_
_entity.id
_entity.type
_entity.pdbx_description
1 polymer ?
#
loop_
_entity_poly.entity_id
_entity_poly.type
_entity_poly.pdbx_seq_one_letter_code
_entity_poly.pdbx_strand_id
1 'polypeptide(L)'
;MVPPQINSVIFDLGGVLFDIDYRLTQRAFMNLGAHKPFEELYSQQKQTGLFDDFEKGIISPAVFRSRLKELLPENISDTQIDSAWNALLIGFPEKKAEILKKIGKKYRIFLLSNTNEIHLPAVMQMSALL
;
A
#
# COMPACT_ATOMS: atom_id res chain seq x y z
N MET A 1 -20.75 19.91 -28.17
CA MET A 1 -20.79 19.21 -26.86
C MET A 1 -20.09 20.11 -25.84
N VAL A 2 -20.75 20.51 -24.75
CA VAL A 2 -20.12 21.33 -23.70
C VAL A 2 -19.38 20.40 -22.75
N PRO A 3 -18.08 20.62 -22.46
CA PRO A 3 -17.35 19.80 -21.50
C PRO A 3 -18.01 19.87 -20.12
N PRO A 4 -18.05 18.75 -19.36
CA PRO A 4 -18.60 18.77 -18.02
C PRO A 4 -17.83 19.75 -17.12
N GLN A 5 -18.55 20.48 -16.28
CA GLN A 5 -17.94 21.36 -15.28
C GLN A 5 -17.45 20.51 -14.11
N ILE A 6 -16.13 20.36 -14.01
CA ILE A 6 -15.48 19.61 -12.92
C ILE A 6 -15.21 20.58 -11.76
N ASN A 7 -15.65 20.25 -10.55
CA ASN A 7 -15.41 21.02 -9.33
C ASN A 7 -14.46 20.34 -8.35
N SER A 8 -14.32 19.01 -8.45
CA SER A 8 -13.58 18.18 -7.52
C SER A 8 -12.84 17.08 -8.25
N VAL A 9 -11.71 16.66 -7.69
CA VAL A 9 -10.90 15.54 -8.19
C VAL A 9 -10.62 14.59 -7.03
N ILE A 10 -10.92 13.30 -7.23
CA ILE A 10 -10.59 12.25 -6.27
C ILE A 10 -9.39 11.50 -6.84
N PHE A 11 -8.35 11.34 -6.03
CA PHE A 11 -7.17 10.58 -6.38
C PHE A 11 -7.16 9.25 -5.65
N ASP A 12 -6.68 8.21 -6.33
CA ASP A 12 -6.16 7.02 -5.67
C ASP A 12 -4.74 7.29 -5.16
N LEU A 13 -4.24 6.48 -4.23
CA LEU A 13 -2.87 6.56 -3.72
C LEU A 13 -1.94 5.68 -4.55
N GLY A 14 -2.11 4.36 -4.45
CA GLY A 14 -1.19 3.37 -5.01
C GLY A 14 -1.22 3.36 -6.54
N GLY A 15 -0.07 3.55 -7.19
CA GLY A 15 0.03 3.59 -8.65
C GLY A 15 -0.41 4.91 -9.30
N VAL A 16 -1.08 5.80 -8.55
CA VAL A 16 -1.46 7.14 -9.00
C VAL A 16 -0.56 8.20 -8.37
N LEU A 17 -0.63 8.37 -7.05
CA LEU A 17 0.18 9.35 -6.32
C LEU A 17 1.48 8.77 -5.76
N PHE A 18 1.41 7.54 -5.28
CA PHE A 18 2.53 6.80 -4.70
C PHE A 18 2.98 5.71 -5.67
N ASP A 19 4.27 5.65 -5.98
CA ASP A 19 4.81 4.58 -6.81
C ASP A 19 4.88 3.30 -5.98
N ILE A 20 4.36 2.20 -6.53
CA ILE A 20 4.29 0.92 -5.84
C ILE A 20 4.76 -0.22 -6.73
N ASP A 21 5.33 -1.27 -6.13
CA ASP A 21 5.67 -2.52 -6.82
C ASP A 21 5.46 -3.74 -5.91
N TYR A 22 4.38 -4.48 -6.17
CA TYR A 22 4.00 -5.69 -5.44
C TYR A 22 5.09 -6.78 -5.45
N ARG A 23 5.96 -6.79 -6.47
CA ARG A 23 7.06 -7.76 -6.57
C ARG A 23 8.11 -7.53 -5.48
N LEU A 24 8.22 -6.31 -4.95
CA LEU A 24 9.13 -6.00 -3.85
C LEU A 24 8.65 -6.64 -2.55
N THR A 25 7.35 -6.58 -2.24
CA THR A 25 6.76 -7.31 -1.10
C THR A 25 6.92 -8.81 -1.27
N GLN A 26 6.62 -9.37 -2.44
CA GLN A 26 6.83 -10.80 -2.73
C GLN A 26 8.28 -11.22 -2.46
N ARG A 27 9.25 -10.48 -3.02
CA ARG A 27 10.68 -10.74 -2.82
C ARG A 27 11.09 -10.59 -1.35
N ALA A 28 10.56 -9.59 -0.65
CA ALA A 28 10.88 -9.37 0.76
C ALA A 28 10.41 -10.55 1.63
N PHE A 29 9.20 -11.07 1.40
CA PHE A 29 8.72 -12.27 2.11
C PHE A 29 9.47 -13.53 1.73
N MET A 30 9.87 -13.70 0.47
CA MET A 30 10.75 -14.80 0.06
C MET A 30 12.11 -14.74 0.77
N ASN A 31 12.68 -13.54 0.92
CA ASN A 31 13.94 -13.34 1.65
C ASN A 31 13.81 -13.61 3.16
N LEU A 32 12.61 -13.48 3.72
CA LEU A 32 12.31 -13.91 5.09
C LEU A 32 12.11 -15.43 5.23
N GLY A 33 12.13 -16.18 4.13
CA GLY A 33 12.03 -17.64 4.13
C GLY A 33 10.60 -18.18 4.06
N ALA A 34 9.67 -17.47 3.43
CA ALA A 34 8.30 -17.95 3.28
C ALA A 34 8.22 -19.36 2.65
N HIS A 35 7.46 -20.27 3.28
CA HIS A 35 7.40 -21.69 2.91
C HIS A 35 6.63 -21.97 1.61
N LYS A 36 5.87 -20.99 1.12
CA LYS A 36 5.13 -21.04 -0.15
C LYS A 36 5.55 -19.84 -1.02
N PRO A 37 5.47 -19.96 -2.36
CA PRO A 37 5.66 -18.82 -3.24
C PRO A 37 4.64 -17.74 -2.87
N PHE A 38 5.10 -16.64 -2.28
CA PHE A 38 4.24 -15.51 -1.90
C PHE A 38 3.52 -14.93 -3.13
N GLU A 39 4.09 -15.14 -4.32
CA GLU A 39 3.53 -14.84 -5.64
C GLU A 39 2.14 -15.45 -5.87
N GLU A 40 1.87 -16.64 -5.34
CA GLU A 40 0.56 -17.30 -5.46
C GLU A 40 -0.48 -16.74 -4.48
N LEU A 41 -0.01 -16.14 -3.39
CA LEU A 41 -0.84 -15.64 -2.29
C LEU A 41 -1.19 -14.16 -2.47
N TYR A 42 -0.31 -13.40 -3.12
CA TYR A 42 -0.37 -11.96 -3.19
C TYR A 42 -0.08 -11.44 -4.59
N SER A 43 -1.14 -11.15 -5.36
CA SER A 43 -1.08 -10.39 -6.61
C SER A 43 -2.34 -9.52 -6.75
N GLN A 44 -2.31 -8.50 -7.62
CA GLN A 44 -3.51 -7.69 -7.93
C GLN A 44 -4.71 -8.52 -8.42
N GLN A 45 -4.47 -9.72 -8.98
CA GLN A 45 -5.52 -10.61 -9.48
C GLN A 45 -5.93 -11.70 -8.50
N LYS A 46 -5.12 -11.95 -7.47
CA LYS A 46 -5.36 -12.93 -6.41
C LYS A 46 -4.90 -12.32 -5.09
N GLN A 47 -5.71 -11.44 -4.52
CA GLN A 47 -5.66 -11.23 -3.08
C GLN A 47 -6.38 -12.43 -2.46
N THR A 48 -5.66 -13.25 -1.70
CA THR A 48 -6.33 -14.21 -0.82
C THR A 48 -7.15 -13.45 0.21
N GLY A 49 -8.18 -14.10 0.79
CA GLY A 49 -9.07 -13.45 1.76
C GLY A 49 -8.32 -12.75 2.92
N LEU A 50 -7.12 -13.21 3.29
CA LEU A 50 -6.30 -12.57 4.32
C LEU A 50 -5.95 -11.10 4.00
N PHE A 51 -5.54 -10.82 2.76
CA PHE A 51 -5.12 -9.46 2.37
C PHE A 51 -6.33 -8.56 2.17
N ASP A 52 -7.37 -9.06 1.50
CA ASP A 52 -8.65 -8.36 1.33
C ASP A 52 -9.28 -7.98 2.68
N ASP A 53 -9.30 -8.92 3.63
CA ASP A 53 -9.85 -8.68 4.97
C ASP A 53 -9.04 -7.63 5.72
N PHE A 54 -7.72 -7.58 5.50
CA PHE A 54 -6.89 -6.57 6.12
C PHE A 54 -7.07 -5.19 5.47
N GLU A 55 -7.11 -5.10 4.14
CA GLU A 55 -7.38 -3.85 3.41
C GLU A 55 -8.78 -3.27 3.73
N LYS A 56 -9.75 -4.12 4.05
CA LYS A 56 -11.10 -3.71 4.47
C LYS A 56 -11.21 -3.38 5.96
N GLY A 57 -10.14 -3.57 6.74
CA GLY A 57 -10.15 -3.38 8.19
C GLY A 57 -10.99 -4.41 8.95
N ILE A 58 -11.28 -5.57 8.34
CA ILE A 58 -12.01 -6.68 8.95
C ILE A 58 -11.14 -7.37 10.01
N ILE A 59 -9.83 -7.45 9.78
CA ILE A 59 -8.85 -7.99 10.74
C ILE A 59 -7.85 -6.91 11.16
N SER A 60 -7.36 -7.03 12.40
CA SER A 60 -6.36 -6.10 12.94
C SER A 60 -4.94 -6.41 12.45
N PRO A 61 -3.99 -5.46 12.56
CA PRO A 61 -2.58 -5.71 12.27
C PRO A 61 -2.00 -6.89 13.05
N ALA A 62 -2.42 -7.09 14.30
CA ALA A 62 -1.97 -8.22 15.13
C ALA A 62 -2.43 -9.57 14.54
N VAL A 63 -3.69 -9.65 14.11
CA VAL A 63 -4.22 -10.85 13.45
C VAL A 63 -3.52 -11.08 12.12
N PHE A 64 -3.36 -10.03 11.31
CA PHE A 64 -2.66 -10.11 10.02
C PHE A 64 -1.23 -10.66 10.16
N ARG A 65 -0.44 -10.10 11.09
CA ARG A 65 0.92 -10.58 11.39
C ARG A 65 0.92 -12.03 11.89
N SER A 66 -0.01 -12.40 12.77
CA SER A 66 -0.13 -13.77 13.26
C SER A 66 -0.37 -14.76 12.12
N ARG A 67 -1.25 -14.44 11.19
CA ARG A 67 -1.53 -15.30 10.02
C ARG A 67 -0.37 -15.36 9.03
N LEU A 68 0.38 -14.27 8.88
CA LEU A 68 1.62 -14.29 8.09
C LEU A 68 2.72 -15.13 8.72
N LYS A 69 2.84 -15.15 10.06
CA LYS A 69 3.81 -15.99 10.77
C LYS A 69 3.61 -17.48 10.50
N GLU A 70 2.39 -17.94 10.27
CA GLU A 70 2.08 -19.33 9.89
C GLU A 70 2.75 -19.73 8.55
N LEU A 71 3.14 -18.75 7.73
CA LEU A 71 3.76 -18.94 6.41
C LEU A 71 5.28 -18.72 6.42
N LEU A 72 5.85 -18.36 7.57
CA LEU A 72 7.24 -17.92 7.71
C LEU A 72 8.02 -18.84 8.66
N PRO A 73 9.36 -18.77 8.68
CA PRO A 73 10.17 -19.48 9.65
C PRO A 73 9.87 -19.03 11.09
N GLU A 74 10.19 -19.89 12.05
CA GLU A 74 10.16 -19.51 13.45
C GLU A 74 11.15 -18.36 13.72
N ASN A 75 10.80 -17.45 14.63
CA ASN A 75 11.57 -16.26 15.03
C ASN A 75 11.47 -15.01 14.13
N ILE A 76 10.56 -14.96 13.15
CA ILE A 76 10.29 -13.70 12.44
C ILE A 76 9.53 -12.72 13.34
N SER A 77 10.08 -11.51 13.50
CA SER A 77 9.47 -10.42 14.28
C SER A 77 8.36 -9.71 13.52
N ASP A 78 7.48 -9.04 14.27
CA ASP A 78 6.44 -8.17 13.71
C ASP A 78 7.04 -7.04 12.85
N THR A 79 8.20 -6.51 13.25
CA THR A 79 8.90 -5.45 12.51
C THR A 79 9.47 -5.95 11.18
N GLN A 80 9.93 -7.19 11.10
CA GLN A 80 10.37 -7.80 9.85
C GLN A 80 9.18 -8.02 8.90
N ILE A 81 8.03 -8.45 9.42
CA ILE A 81 6.79 -8.57 8.65
C ILE A 81 6.34 -7.21 8.13
N ASP A 82 6.29 -6.19 8.99
CA ASP A 82 5.89 -4.84 8.58
C ASP A 82 6.84 -4.27 7.52
N SER A 83 8.15 -4.51 7.66
CA SER A 83 9.15 -4.09 6.68
C SER A 83 8.97 -4.79 5.33
N ALA A 84 8.73 -6.10 5.34
CA ALA A 84 8.48 -6.86 4.12
C ALA A 84 7.15 -6.47 3.47
N TRP A 85 6.11 -6.25 4.28
CA TRP A 85 4.82 -5.79 3.81
C TRP A 85 4.93 -4.41 3.18
N ASN A 86 5.58 -3.45 3.83
CA ASN A 86 5.80 -2.10 3.30
C ASN A 86 6.77 -2.02 2.11
N ALA A 87 7.46 -3.10 1.74
CA ALA A 87 8.43 -3.09 0.66
C ALA A 87 7.83 -2.71 -0.71
N LEU A 88 6.51 -2.87 -0.93
CA LEU A 88 5.87 -2.38 -2.14
C LEU A 88 5.94 -0.86 -2.30
N LEU A 89 6.10 -0.10 -1.21
CA LEU A 89 6.07 1.36 -1.21
C LEU A 89 7.41 1.89 -1.74
N ILE A 90 7.43 2.43 -2.97
CA ILE A 90 8.66 2.97 -3.58
C ILE A 90 8.86 4.42 -3.14
N GLY A 91 7.83 5.25 -3.27
CA GLY A 91 7.90 6.65 -2.84
C GLY A 91 6.82 7.53 -3.44
N PHE A 92 6.84 8.79 -3.01
CA PHE A 92 5.98 9.84 -3.53
C PHE A 92 6.80 10.78 -4.43
N PRO A 93 6.70 10.67 -5.77
CA PRO A 93 7.44 11.55 -6.67
C PRO A 93 7.11 13.04 -6.46
N GLU A 94 8.14 13.88 -6.32
CA GLU A 94 8.00 15.33 -6.11
C GLU A 94 7.15 15.99 -7.21
N LYS A 95 7.32 15.58 -8.46
CA LYS A 95 6.51 16.06 -9.58
C LYS A 95 5.00 15.84 -9.37
N LYS A 96 4.60 14.72 -8.75
CA LYS A 96 3.19 14.46 -8.42
C LYS A 96 2.71 15.40 -7.31
N ALA A 97 3.56 15.77 -6.37
CA ALA A 97 3.25 16.73 -5.31
C ALA A 97 3.03 18.15 -5.88
N GLU A 98 3.91 18.57 -6.80
CA GLU A 98 3.74 19.85 -7.50
C GLU A 98 2.44 19.89 -8.31
N ILE A 99 2.09 18.79 -8.98
CA ILE A 99 0.83 18.68 -9.73
C ILE A 99 -0.36 18.79 -8.78
N LEU A 100 -0.35 18.08 -7.64
CA LEU A 100 -1.40 18.20 -6.63
C LEU A 100 -1.53 19.62 -6.10
N LYS A 101 -0.43 20.31 -5.80
CA LYS A 101 -0.44 21.73 -5.39
C LYS A 101 -1.08 22.64 -6.44
N LYS A 102 -0.84 22.38 -7.73
CA LYS A 102 -1.44 23.14 -8.84
C LYS A 102 -2.93 22.83 -9.00
N ILE A 103 -3.32 21.55 -8.93
CA ILE A 103 -4.72 21.10 -9.04
C ILE A 103 -5.54 21.62 -7.85
N GLY A 104 -5.01 21.56 -6.63
CA GLY A 104 -5.66 22.02 -5.41
C GLY A 104 -5.96 23.52 -5.36
N LYS A 105 -5.28 24.33 -6.19
CA LYS A 105 -5.62 25.76 -6.36
C LYS A 105 -6.91 25.99 -7.16
N LYS A 106 -7.33 24.99 -7.96
CA LYS A 106 -8.47 25.11 -8.89
C LYS A 106 -9.65 24.21 -8.52
N TYR A 107 -9.38 23.05 -7.93
CA TYR A 107 -10.40 22.05 -7.61
C TYR A 107 -10.28 21.63 -6.15
N ARG A 108 -11.40 21.21 -5.55
CA ARG A 108 -11.36 20.49 -4.28
C ARG A 108 -10.76 19.11 -4.54
N ILE A 109 -9.72 18.73 -3.80
CA ILE A 109 -9.06 17.44 -3.97
C ILE A 109 -9.34 16.52 -2.79
N PHE A 110 -9.55 15.24 -3.08
CA PHE A 110 -9.76 14.19 -2.10
C PHE A 110 -8.86 13.00 -2.41
N LEU A 111 -8.53 12.23 -1.37
CA LEU A 111 -7.89 10.93 -1.51
C LEU A 111 -8.93 9.85 -1.21
N LEU A 112 -9.05 8.87 -2.10
CA LEU A 112 -9.84 7.66 -1.91
C LEU A 112 -8.96 6.49 -2.32
N SER A 113 -8.43 5.77 -1.35
CA SER A 113 -7.49 4.66 -1.57
C SER A 113 -7.86 3.49 -0.68
N ASN A 114 -7.80 2.29 -1.24
CA ASN A 114 -7.66 1.09 -0.42
C ASN A 114 -6.26 1.13 0.19
N THR A 115 -6.17 0.98 1.50
CA THR A 115 -4.91 0.95 2.24
C THR A 115 -5.13 0.22 3.57
N ASN A 116 -4.08 0.03 4.36
CA ASN A 116 -4.17 -0.64 5.64
C ASN A 116 -3.33 0.07 6.71
N GLU A 117 -3.57 -0.30 7.96
CA GLU A 117 -2.95 0.32 9.15
C GLU A 117 -1.42 0.18 9.19
N ILE A 118 -0.82 -0.77 8.45
CA ILE A 118 0.64 -0.93 8.39
C ILE A 118 1.27 -0.03 7.30
N HIS A 119 0.59 0.15 6.16
CA HIS A 119 1.07 1.06 5.11
C HIS A 119 0.93 2.53 5.49
N LEU A 120 -0.13 2.91 6.20
CA LEU A 120 -0.45 4.32 6.45
C LEU A 120 0.69 5.08 7.16
N PRO A 121 1.31 4.58 8.25
CA PRO A 121 2.45 5.25 8.89
C PRO A 121 3.66 5.38 7.95
N ALA A 122 3.96 4.34 7.16
CA ALA A 122 5.07 4.34 6.22
C ALA A 122 4.87 5.38 5.11
N VAL A 123 3.66 5.45 4.53
CA VAL A 123 3.30 6.47 3.54
C VAL A 123 3.42 7.87 4.13
N MET A 124 2.91 8.11 5.34
CA MET A 124 3.02 9.41 6.02
C MET A 124 4.49 9.80 6.21
N GLN A 125 5.33 8.89 6.68
CA GLN A 125 6.75 9.14 6.87
C GLN A 125 7.47 9.47 5.54
N MET A 126 7.19 8.72 4.47
CA MET A 126 7.82 8.92 3.17
C MET A 126 7.32 10.18 2.44
N SER A 127 6.17 10.71 2.83
CA SER A 127 5.57 11.91 2.26
C SER A 127 5.75 13.17 3.12
N ALA A 128 6.27 13.05 4.35
CA ALA A 128 6.41 14.15 5.31
C ALA A 128 7.39 15.27 4.90
N LEU A 129 8.11 15.13 3.78
CA LEU A 129 9.08 16.11 3.27
C LEU A 129 8.55 16.94 2.08
N LEU A 130 7.26 16.85 1.75
CA LEU A 130 6.63 17.50 0.59
C LEU A 130 5.64 18.61 0.98
#